data_AF-A0A936PY35-F1
#
_entry.id   AF-A0A936PY35-F1
#
_cell.length_a   1.000
_cell.length_b   1.000
_cell.length_c   1.000
_cell.angle_alpha   90.00
_cell.angle_beta   90.00
_cell.angle_gamma   90.00
#
_symmetry.space_group_name_H-M   'P 1'
#
loop_
_entity.id
_entity.type
_entity.pdbx_description
1 polymer ?
#
loop_
_entity_poly.entity_id
_entity_poly.type
_entity_poly.pdbx_seq_one_letter_code
_entity_poly.pdbx_strand_id
1 'polypeptide(L)'
;MSPQPPRRVGVVIGLGLSLVATGCTNTTTRDRVEPTFIMVSVLDGEVGSAEAPLPFSSEPTTRRMRVELLDIQQQPWTMTGDLTVEIKPGNLTVSPWVPIDGSTLEADVTFKNGFGPTRVWFSDLGDKDIDSGRKASFATGVSEPIWFTIPTLSELNRTDDHETNQLAQQFTEVRCLDREVRVTTVGTDGFWVTDMADPEGSYNSMFIYTFNRPDEDSAETGKRGIYVGRRLTLLTGSNQEYLATTQLSFPTYEVSDEAEITMPDPALLPSAACGDNDALEGYEGGLVRVEDATVPTSFKSGTEEYDDYLAYGQWPITLSTGCTLYVESGAVPEYIPRGGDALGLVQGTLSEVWGKWIIQPRDATDLNLTPSGPPGRLSRLPARPKSP
;
A
#
# COMPACT_ATOMS: atom_id res chain seq x y z
N MET A 1 8.35 4.04 -54.56
CA MET A 1 9.23 5.19 -54.32
C MET A 1 9.10 6.14 -55.51
N SER A 2 8.38 7.25 -55.35
CA SER A 2 8.18 8.26 -56.41
C SER A 2 9.28 9.31 -56.36
N PRO A 3 9.81 9.78 -57.52
CA PRO A 3 10.86 10.79 -57.54
C PRO A 3 10.27 12.18 -57.23
N GLN A 4 10.91 12.93 -56.32
CA GLN A 4 10.59 14.33 -56.10
C GLN A 4 11.18 15.23 -57.20
N PRO A 5 10.48 16.31 -57.61
CA PRO A 5 10.99 17.25 -58.59
C PRO A 5 12.00 18.23 -57.98
N PRO A 6 12.90 18.82 -58.79
CA PRO A 6 13.98 19.67 -58.31
C PRO A 6 13.47 21.03 -57.81
N ARG A 7 13.94 21.44 -56.63
CA ARG A 7 13.70 22.76 -56.05
C ARG A 7 14.50 23.83 -56.83
N ARG A 8 13.81 24.86 -57.31
CA ARG A 8 14.43 26.06 -57.88
C ARG A 8 15.07 26.89 -56.77
N VAL A 9 16.36 27.18 -56.90
CA VAL A 9 17.10 28.14 -56.06
C VAL A 9 16.84 29.54 -56.62
N GLY A 10 16.00 30.31 -55.94
CA GLY A 10 15.85 31.74 -56.17
C GLY A 10 16.88 32.51 -55.35
N VAL A 11 17.82 33.18 -56.03
CA VAL A 11 18.73 34.13 -55.40
C VAL A 11 17.95 35.43 -55.14
N VAL A 12 17.63 35.68 -53.87
CA VAL A 12 17.08 36.96 -53.41
C VAL A 12 18.25 37.81 -52.93
N ILE A 13 18.57 38.87 -53.69
CA ILE A 13 19.48 39.93 -53.26
C ILE A 13 18.68 40.85 -52.34
N GLY A 14 18.77 40.58 -51.03
CA GLY A 14 18.16 41.41 -49.99
C GLY A 14 19.06 42.58 -49.64
N LEU A 15 18.54 43.79 -49.83
CA LEU A 15 19.11 45.06 -49.35
C LEU A 15 19.39 44.96 -47.84
N GLY A 16 20.65 45.18 -47.45
CA GLY A 16 21.07 45.26 -46.05
C GLY A 16 20.52 46.52 -45.39
N LEU A 17 19.41 46.37 -44.67
CA LEU A 17 18.97 47.32 -43.66
C LEU A 17 19.52 46.82 -42.31
N SER A 18 20.64 47.39 -41.86
CA SER A 18 21.18 47.13 -40.52
C SER A 18 20.23 47.72 -39.48
N LEU A 19 19.23 46.93 -39.09
CA LEU A 19 18.42 47.15 -37.92
C LEU A 19 19.34 46.95 -36.71
N VAL A 20 19.85 48.04 -36.14
CA VAL A 20 20.47 48.02 -34.81
C VAL A 20 19.33 47.76 -33.83
N ALA A 21 18.96 46.48 -33.67
CA ALA A 21 18.08 46.04 -32.62
C ALA A 21 18.82 46.23 -31.29
N THR A 22 18.61 47.38 -30.67
CA THR A 22 18.89 47.61 -29.25
C THR A 22 17.95 46.72 -28.44
N GLY A 23 18.23 45.42 -28.41
CA GLY A 23 17.57 44.51 -27.50
C GLY A 23 17.96 44.91 -26.08
N CYS A 24 17.05 45.55 -25.36
CA CYS A 24 17.20 45.74 -23.92
C CYS A 24 17.25 44.36 -23.29
N THR A 25 18.45 43.83 -23.08
CA THR A 25 18.65 42.66 -22.24
C THR A 25 18.44 43.10 -20.80
N ASN A 26 17.20 42.94 -20.32
CA ASN A 26 16.93 43.03 -18.89
C ASN A 26 17.70 41.89 -18.20
N THR A 27 18.93 42.20 -17.79
CA THR A 27 19.74 41.31 -16.97
C THR A 27 19.16 41.41 -15.58
N THR A 28 18.21 40.52 -15.28
CA THR A 28 17.73 40.36 -13.91
C THR A 28 18.80 39.58 -13.14
N THR A 29 19.69 40.30 -12.46
CA THR A 29 20.52 39.71 -11.41
C THR A 29 19.59 39.35 -10.27
N ARG A 30 19.10 38.11 -10.23
CA ARG A 30 18.50 37.55 -9.02
C ARG A 30 19.63 37.32 -8.03
N ASP A 31 19.47 37.82 -6.81
CA ASP A 31 20.35 37.48 -5.70
C ASP A 31 20.32 35.96 -5.53
N ARG A 32 21.45 35.34 -5.82
CA ARG A 32 21.61 33.91 -5.62
C ARG A 32 21.72 33.63 -4.13
N VAL A 33 21.05 32.57 -3.69
CA VAL A 33 21.19 32.04 -2.33
C VAL A 33 22.03 30.77 -2.43
N GLU A 34 23.08 30.71 -1.61
CA GLU A 34 23.98 29.56 -1.48
C GLU A 34 23.59 28.74 -0.23
N PRO A 35 23.94 27.44 -0.13
CA PRO A 35 24.78 26.65 -1.05
C PRO A 35 24.12 26.36 -2.40
N THR A 36 24.92 25.97 -3.39
CA THR A 36 24.41 25.54 -4.71
C THR A 36 24.28 24.02 -4.77
N PHE A 37 25.19 23.30 -4.13
CA PHE A 37 25.20 21.84 -4.10
C PHE A 37 25.31 21.34 -2.67
N ILE A 38 24.70 20.19 -2.42
CA ILE A 38 24.86 19.41 -1.21
C ILE A 38 25.34 18.03 -1.63
N MET A 39 26.49 17.59 -1.13
CA MET A 39 26.96 16.22 -1.29
C MET A 39 26.62 15.42 -0.04
N VAL A 40 26.04 14.24 -0.21
CA VAL A 40 25.62 13.37 0.90
C VAL A 40 26.28 12.01 0.72
N SER A 41 26.93 11.51 1.77
CA SER A 41 27.58 10.20 1.78
C SER A 41 27.31 9.47 3.09
N VAL A 42 27.24 8.14 3.04
CA VAL A 42 27.15 7.30 4.24
C VAL A 42 28.59 7.08 4.75
N LEU A 43 28.89 7.51 5.97
CA LEU A 43 30.18 7.30 6.62
C LEU A 43 30.28 5.96 7.33
N ASP A 44 29.19 5.55 8.00
CA ASP A 44 29.16 4.34 8.83
C ASP A 44 27.79 3.65 8.79
N GLY A 45 27.82 2.33 8.99
CA GLY A 45 26.69 1.41 8.91
C GLY A 45 26.60 0.63 7.59
N GLU A 46 25.96 -0.53 7.63
CA GLU A 46 25.82 -1.39 6.45
C GLU A 46 24.88 -0.76 5.40
N VAL A 47 25.25 -0.84 4.13
CA VAL A 47 24.44 -0.28 3.02
C VAL A 47 23.83 -1.34 2.10
N GLY A 48 24.25 -2.61 2.20
CA GLY A 48 23.84 -3.66 1.27
C GLY A 48 24.27 -3.40 -0.18
N SER A 49 23.82 -4.25 -1.09
CA SER A 49 23.88 -4.03 -2.55
C SER A 49 22.59 -4.50 -3.21
N ALA A 50 22.45 -4.27 -4.53
CA ALA A 50 21.30 -4.79 -5.27
C ALA A 50 21.21 -6.34 -5.24
N GLU A 51 22.36 -7.01 -5.25
CA GLU A 51 22.48 -8.48 -5.23
C GLU A 51 22.46 -9.07 -3.81
N ALA A 52 22.84 -8.27 -2.82
CA ALA A 52 22.85 -8.64 -1.41
C ALA A 52 22.24 -7.50 -0.56
N PRO A 53 20.93 -7.24 -0.69
CA PRO A 53 20.27 -6.21 0.08
C PRO A 53 20.20 -6.59 1.56
N LEU A 54 20.14 -5.59 2.43
CA LEU A 54 19.85 -5.78 3.84
C LEU A 54 18.42 -6.30 4.03
N PRO A 55 18.11 -7.08 5.07
CA PRO A 55 16.73 -7.44 5.36
C PRO A 55 15.85 -6.22 5.60
N PHE A 56 14.60 -6.28 5.15
CA PHE A 56 13.56 -5.34 5.56
C PHE A 56 13.42 -5.36 7.08
N SER A 57 13.13 -4.20 7.67
CA SER A 57 13.01 -4.07 9.12
C SER A 57 12.02 -2.96 9.47
N SER A 58 11.07 -3.31 10.35
CA SER A 58 10.23 -2.35 11.05
C SER A 58 10.95 -1.63 12.19
N GLU A 59 12.06 -2.21 12.66
CA GLU A 59 12.87 -1.64 13.72
C GLU A 59 13.71 -0.45 13.23
N PRO A 60 13.88 0.60 14.05
CA PRO A 60 14.75 1.72 13.74
C PRO A 60 16.20 1.27 13.48
N THR A 61 16.78 1.81 12.41
CA THR A 61 18.20 1.63 12.06
C THR A 61 18.86 2.99 11.90
N THR A 62 20.13 3.10 12.28
CA THR A 62 20.89 4.36 12.25
C THR A 62 22.01 4.29 11.23
N ARG A 63 22.22 5.37 10.47
CA ARG A 63 23.39 5.56 9.59
C ARG A 63 24.06 6.88 9.92
N ARG A 64 25.39 6.87 10.01
CA ARG A 64 26.17 8.11 10.14
C ARG A 64 26.37 8.68 8.75
N MET A 65 25.89 9.88 8.52
CA MET A 65 25.95 10.58 7.25
C MET A 65 27.01 11.68 7.31
N ARG A 66 27.68 11.94 6.18
CA ARG A 66 28.46 13.15 5.94
C ARG A 66 27.81 13.98 4.86
N VAL A 67 27.67 15.26 5.16
CA VAL A 67 27.07 16.27 4.30
C VAL A 67 28.10 17.37 4.05
N GLU A 68 28.32 17.72 2.78
CA GLU A 68 29.22 18.80 2.38
C GLU A 68 28.46 19.84 1.56
N LEU A 69 28.60 21.10 1.94
CA LEU A 69 27.98 22.23 1.25
C LEU A 69 28.97 22.84 0.28
N LEU A 70 28.56 23.02 -0.98
CA LEU A 70 29.41 23.60 -2.01
C LEU A 70 28.73 24.78 -2.71
N ASP A 71 29.54 25.78 -3.07
CA ASP A 71 29.14 26.88 -3.95
C ASP A 71 29.11 26.46 -5.44
N ILE A 72 28.78 27.38 -6.34
CA ILE A 72 28.77 27.10 -7.78
C ILE A 72 30.15 26.73 -8.36
N GLN A 73 31.24 27.15 -7.73
CA GLN A 73 32.60 26.77 -8.11
C GLN A 73 33.02 25.43 -7.48
N GLN A 74 32.08 24.70 -6.87
CA GLN A 74 32.31 23.44 -6.16
C GLN A 74 33.33 23.60 -5.02
N GLN A 75 33.43 24.80 -4.44
CA GLN A 75 34.26 25.04 -3.25
C GLN A 75 33.41 24.92 -1.99
N PRO A 76 33.99 24.50 -0.85
CA PRO A 76 33.26 24.44 0.42
C PRO A 76 32.60 25.77 0.78
N TRP A 77 31.28 25.73 1.03
CA TRP A 77 30.47 26.88 1.42
C TRP A 77 30.07 26.77 2.89
N THR A 78 30.41 27.77 3.70
CA THR A 78 30.06 27.77 5.13
C THR A 78 28.71 28.41 5.37
N MET A 79 27.87 27.79 6.19
CA MET A 79 26.65 28.39 6.71
C MET A 79 26.40 28.01 8.17
N THR A 80 25.57 28.80 8.84
CA THR A 80 24.99 28.47 10.14
C THR A 80 23.47 28.47 9.97
N GLY A 81 22.81 27.36 10.30
CA GLY A 81 21.37 27.18 10.11
C GLY A 81 20.94 25.72 10.27
N ASP A 82 19.79 25.36 9.72
CA ASP A 82 19.30 23.98 9.66
C ASP A 82 19.30 23.44 8.22
N LEU A 83 19.50 22.13 8.10
CA LEU A 83 19.14 21.34 6.93
C LEU A 83 17.90 20.50 7.24
N THR A 84 17.09 20.23 6.22
CA THR A 84 16.02 19.23 6.27
C THR A 84 16.54 17.89 5.78
N VAL A 85 16.21 16.82 6.50
CA VAL A 85 16.49 15.43 6.16
C VAL A 85 15.18 14.76 5.77
N GLU A 86 15.23 13.96 4.73
CA GLU A 86 14.16 13.08 4.31
C GLU A 86 14.75 11.71 3.94
N ILE A 87 13.94 10.66 4.02
CA ILE A 87 14.30 9.34 3.55
C ILE A 87 13.21 8.78 2.65
N LYS A 88 13.59 8.21 1.50
CA LYS A 88 12.66 7.58 0.56
C LYS A 88 13.23 6.32 -0.10
N PRO A 89 12.45 5.22 -0.16
CA PRO A 89 11.30 4.93 0.73
C PRO A 89 11.73 4.82 2.22
N GLY A 90 10.76 4.69 3.12
CA GLY A 90 11.00 4.64 4.57
C GLY A 90 10.59 5.90 5.33
N ASN A 91 10.75 5.87 6.66
CA ASN A 91 10.30 6.92 7.57
C ASN A 91 11.40 7.30 8.56
N LEU A 92 11.65 8.59 8.74
CA LEU A 92 12.50 9.09 9.82
C LEU A 92 11.86 8.81 11.18
N THR A 93 12.67 8.43 12.16
CA THR A 93 12.23 8.25 13.55
C THR A 93 12.72 9.38 14.46
N VAL A 94 13.39 10.37 13.88
CA VAL A 94 13.97 11.54 14.55
C VAL A 94 13.50 12.83 13.87
N SER A 95 13.83 13.98 14.47
CA SER A 95 13.59 15.30 13.86
C SER A 95 14.09 15.34 12.42
N PRO A 96 13.30 15.88 11.47
CA PRO A 96 13.77 16.09 10.10
C PRO A 96 14.75 17.27 10.02
N TRP A 97 14.90 18.08 11.06
CA TRP A 97 15.81 19.22 11.08
C TRP A 97 17.13 18.87 11.73
N VAL A 98 18.24 19.11 11.04
CA VAL A 98 19.60 18.90 11.54
C VAL A 98 20.39 20.22 11.46
N PRO A 99 20.87 20.74 12.60
CA PRO A 99 21.64 21.98 12.61
C PRO A 99 23.02 21.77 11.97
N ILE A 100 23.51 22.80 11.30
CA ILE A 100 24.84 22.86 10.72
C ILE A 100 25.49 24.20 11.06
N ASP A 101 26.77 24.15 11.39
CA ASP A 101 27.62 25.32 11.61
C ASP A 101 28.99 25.04 10.96
N GLY A 102 29.14 25.47 9.70
CA GLY A 102 30.29 25.11 8.88
C GLY A 102 29.93 24.79 7.43
N SER A 103 30.88 24.21 6.70
CA SER A 103 30.69 23.66 5.35
C SER A 103 30.51 22.15 5.32
N THR A 104 30.58 21.50 6.49
CA THR A 104 30.46 20.05 6.63
C THR A 104 29.68 19.72 7.89
N LEU A 105 28.85 18.69 7.79
CA LEU A 105 28.07 18.12 8.88
C LEU A 105 28.26 16.60 8.89
N GLU A 106 28.46 16.04 10.08
CA GLU A 106 28.29 14.62 10.32
C GLU A 106 27.08 14.43 11.24
N ALA A 107 26.14 13.58 10.84
CA ALA A 107 24.89 13.39 11.58
C ALA A 107 24.46 11.93 11.56
N ASP A 108 23.95 11.46 12.69
CA ASP A 108 23.30 10.16 12.78
C ASP A 108 21.84 10.29 12.33
N VAL A 109 21.48 9.62 11.24
CA VAL A 109 20.13 9.58 10.71
C VAL A 109 19.51 8.24 11.09
N THR A 110 18.46 8.28 11.91
CA THR A 110 17.72 7.09 12.32
C THR A 110 16.37 7.02 11.61
N PHE A 111 16.08 5.88 11.01
CA PHE A 111 14.90 5.65 10.19
C PHE A 111 14.43 4.21 10.30
N LYS A 112 13.20 3.93 9.86
CA LYS A 112 12.64 2.57 9.77
C LYS A 112 11.91 2.36 8.45
N ASN A 113 11.56 1.11 8.16
CA ASN A 113 10.72 0.71 7.03
C ASN A 113 11.32 1.06 5.67
N GLY A 114 12.66 1.08 5.56
CA GLY A 114 13.36 1.19 4.29
C GLY A 114 13.24 -0.12 3.50
N PHE A 115 12.96 -0.01 2.20
CA PHE A 115 12.88 -1.15 1.27
C PHE A 115 13.45 -0.77 -0.10
N GLY A 116 13.88 -1.76 -0.87
CA GLY A 116 14.52 -1.52 -2.17
C GLY A 116 15.70 -0.53 -2.07
N PRO A 117 15.94 0.31 -3.09
CA PRO A 117 16.99 1.31 -3.06
C PRO A 117 16.58 2.56 -2.26
N THR A 118 16.77 2.52 -0.95
CA THR A 118 16.47 3.62 -0.01
C THR A 118 17.56 4.69 -0.03
N ARG A 119 17.19 5.98 -0.04
CA ARG A 119 18.16 7.09 -0.03
C ARG A 119 17.82 8.13 1.02
N VAL A 120 18.87 8.74 1.59
CA VAL A 120 18.76 9.86 2.52
C VAL A 120 19.00 11.15 1.75
N TRP A 121 18.06 12.09 1.87
CA TRP A 121 18.05 13.38 1.20
C TRP A 121 18.32 14.47 2.22
N PHE A 122 19.25 15.38 1.91
CA PHE A 122 19.45 16.61 2.67
C PHE A 122 19.11 17.80 1.78
N SER A 123 18.30 18.71 2.28
CA SER A 123 17.88 19.90 1.53
C SER A 123 17.99 21.15 2.41
N ASP A 124 18.40 22.25 1.80
CA ASP A 124 18.33 23.56 2.45
C ASP A 124 16.99 24.25 2.11
N LEU A 125 16.00 24.05 2.97
CA LEU A 125 14.65 24.62 2.85
C LEU A 125 14.45 25.88 3.72
N GLY A 126 15.53 26.46 4.24
CA GLY A 126 15.47 27.50 5.27
C GLY A 126 15.56 26.89 6.67
N ASP A 127 15.54 27.72 7.70
CA ASP A 127 15.64 27.24 9.09
C ASP A 127 14.30 26.73 9.59
N LYS A 128 14.35 25.85 10.60
CA LYS A 128 13.12 25.40 11.29
C LYS A 128 12.38 26.57 11.94
N ASP A 129 13.14 27.60 12.33
CA ASP A 129 12.61 28.87 12.81
C ASP A 129 12.33 29.79 11.62
N ILE A 130 11.04 29.98 11.34
CA ILE A 130 10.56 30.81 10.24
C ILE A 130 10.95 32.29 10.40
N ASP A 131 11.29 32.72 11.62
CA ASP A 131 11.66 34.11 11.93
C ASP A 131 13.18 34.36 11.84
N SER A 132 13.99 33.33 11.53
CA SER A 132 15.45 33.43 11.39
C SER A 132 15.89 34.46 10.34
N GLY A 133 15.04 34.76 9.37
CA GLY A 133 15.35 35.64 8.23
C GLY A 133 16.33 35.03 7.22
N ARG A 134 16.81 33.79 7.44
CA ARG A 134 17.68 33.08 6.49
C ARG A 134 16.86 32.64 5.28
N LYS A 135 17.33 32.97 4.09
CA LYS A 135 16.72 32.51 2.83
C LYS A 135 17.16 31.09 2.53
N ALA A 136 16.22 30.26 2.10
CA ALA A 136 16.51 28.92 1.57
C ALA A 136 17.24 29.01 0.23
N SER A 137 18.30 28.23 0.05
CA SER A 137 18.92 28.03 -1.27
C SER A 137 18.16 27.02 -2.13
N PHE A 138 17.38 26.13 -1.51
CA PHE A 138 16.75 24.97 -2.13
C PHE A 138 17.75 23.99 -2.77
N ALA A 139 19.04 24.10 -2.42
CA ALA A 139 19.99 23.06 -2.78
C ALA A 139 19.61 21.75 -2.10
N THR A 140 19.78 20.65 -2.82
CA THR A 140 19.47 19.30 -2.34
C THR A 140 20.60 18.36 -2.72
N GLY A 141 20.81 17.36 -1.87
CA GLY A 141 21.80 16.31 -2.02
C GLY A 141 21.21 14.98 -1.60
N VAL A 142 21.60 13.92 -2.28
CA VAL A 142 21.06 12.58 -2.05
C VAL A 142 22.21 11.60 -1.88
N SER A 143 22.11 10.70 -0.90
CA SER A 143 23.10 9.65 -0.69
C SER A 143 23.11 8.63 -1.83
N GLU A 144 24.17 7.84 -1.90
CA GLU A 144 24.12 6.54 -2.56
C GLU A 144 23.01 5.66 -1.95
N PRO A 145 22.48 4.67 -2.68
CA PRO A 145 21.40 3.84 -2.19
C PRO A 145 21.86 2.93 -1.05
N ILE A 146 21.03 2.85 -0.03
CA ILE A 146 21.03 1.83 1.02
C ILE A 146 20.02 0.79 0.58
N TRP A 147 20.49 -0.40 0.24
CA TRP A 147 19.69 -1.47 -0.33
C TRP A 147 19.07 -2.31 0.76
N PHE A 148 17.74 -2.38 0.75
CA PHE A 148 16.93 -3.25 1.59
C PHE A 148 16.11 -4.20 0.73
N THR A 149 15.73 -5.36 1.26
CA THR A 149 14.81 -6.27 0.58
C THR A 149 13.45 -5.60 0.45
N ILE A 150 12.75 -5.88 -0.65
CA ILE A 150 11.32 -5.56 -0.78
C ILE A 150 10.54 -6.37 0.28
N PRO A 151 9.57 -5.78 0.99
CA PRO A 151 8.83 -6.47 2.04
C PRO A 151 7.89 -7.54 1.46
N THR A 152 7.66 -8.60 2.22
CA THR A 152 6.55 -9.54 2.03
C THR A 152 5.21 -8.90 2.45
N LEU A 153 4.08 -9.57 2.16
CA LEU A 153 2.78 -9.13 2.67
C LEU A 153 2.75 -9.13 4.21
N SER A 154 3.29 -10.18 4.83
CA SER A 154 3.40 -10.29 6.29
C SER A 154 4.15 -9.11 6.90
N GLU A 155 5.33 -8.78 6.37
CA GLU A 155 6.16 -7.68 6.87
C GLU A 155 5.53 -6.30 6.69
N LEU A 156 4.73 -6.12 5.62
CA LEU A 156 4.04 -4.87 5.34
C LEU A 156 2.86 -4.66 6.29
N ASN A 157 2.06 -5.72 6.49
CA ASN A 157 0.83 -5.68 7.28
C ASN A 157 1.07 -5.81 8.79
N ARG A 158 2.18 -6.42 9.22
CA ARG A 158 2.42 -6.67 10.65
C ARG A 158 2.68 -5.37 11.42
N THR A 159 1.72 -4.99 12.23
CA THR A 159 1.72 -3.76 13.05
C THR A 159 1.10 -4.04 14.41
N ASP A 160 1.52 -3.31 15.44
CA ASP A 160 0.88 -3.34 16.76
C ASP A 160 -0.34 -2.40 16.83
N ASP A 161 -0.53 -1.56 15.80
CA ASP A 161 -1.63 -0.60 15.68
C ASP A 161 -2.50 -1.01 14.48
N HIS A 162 -3.69 -1.53 14.77
CA HIS A 162 -4.62 -2.07 13.77
C HIS A 162 -5.36 -0.99 12.99
N GLU A 163 -5.18 0.30 13.32
CA GLU A 163 -5.75 1.41 12.55
C GLU A 163 -4.78 1.93 11.48
N THR A 164 -3.60 1.31 11.33
CA THR A 164 -2.58 1.72 10.38
C THR A 164 -1.76 0.53 9.89
N ASN A 165 -0.74 0.78 9.08
CA ASN A 165 0.24 -0.24 8.72
C ASN A 165 1.65 0.38 8.63
N GLN A 166 2.69 -0.45 8.53
CA GLN A 166 4.09 0.01 8.58
C GLN A 166 4.43 1.01 7.47
N LEU A 167 3.75 0.93 6.34
CA LEU A 167 4.07 1.67 5.12
C LEU A 167 2.89 2.56 4.68
N ALA A 168 2.05 2.97 5.63
CA ALA A 168 0.90 3.81 5.36
C ALA A 168 1.32 5.08 4.60
N GLN A 169 0.57 5.42 3.54
CA GLN A 169 0.83 6.55 2.65
C GLN A 169 2.12 6.45 1.81
N GLN A 170 2.78 5.29 1.78
CA GLN A 170 3.91 5.05 0.89
C GLN A 170 3.49 4.31 -0.37
N PHE A 171 4.11 4.66 -1.49
CA PHE A 171 4.06 3.83 -2.69
C PHE A 171 5.03 2.66 -2.51
N THR A 172 4.49 1.45 -2.39
CA THR A 172 5.20 0.27 -1.93
C THR A 172 5.19 -0.82 -2.99
N GLU A 173 6.30 -1.52 -3.14
CA GLU A 173 6.39 -2.78 -3.88
C GLU A 173 6.33 -3.93 -2.89
N VAL A 174 5.60 -4.99 -3.25
CA VAL A 174 5.53 -6.25 -2.50
C VAL A 174 6.42 -7.27 -3.18
N ARG A 175 7.16 -8.04 -2.39
CA ARG A 175 8.06 -9.09 -2.87
C ARG A 175 7.25 -10.25 -3.45
N CYS A 176 7.11 -10.28 -4.78
CA CYS A 176 6.36 -11.32 -5.48
C CYS A 176 7.26 -12.32 -6.24
N LEU A 177 8.40 -11.87 -6.77
CA LEU A 177 9.21 -12.65 -7.73
C LEU A 177 9.63 -14.03 -7.22
N ASP A 178 9.98 -14.14 -5.95
CA ASP A 178 10.42 -15.37 -5.28
C ASP A 178 9.44 -15.85 -4.20
N ARG A 179 8.20 -15.38 -4.28
CA ARG A 179 7.11 -15.68 -3.33
C ARG A 179 5.89 -16.26 -4.04
N GLU A 180 4.95 -16.79 -3.28
CA GLU A 180 3.73 -17.42 -3.78
C GLU A 180 2.51 -16.53 -3.51
N VAL A 181 2.59 -15.26 -3.93
CA VAL A 181 1.50 -14.30 -3.82
C VAL A 181 0.42 -14.63 -4.84
N ARG A 182 -0.72 -15.15 -4.38
CA ARG A 182 -1.80 -15.65 -5.23
C ARG A 182 -3.12 -14.98 -4.95
N VAL A 183 -3.90 -14.79 -6.00
CA VAL A 183 -5.27 -14.27 -5.91
C VAL A 183 -6.17 -15.30 -5.24
N THR A 184 -6.86 -14.91 -4.16
CA THR A 184 -7.74 -15.78 -3.38
C THR A 184 -9.22 -15.51 -3.63
N THR A 185 -9.57 -14.25 -3.87
CA THR A 185 -10.95 -13.79 -4.13
C THR A 185 -10.94 -12.66 -5.17
N VAL A 186 -11.91 -12.62 -6.07
CA VAL A 186 -12.09 -11.51 -7.03
C VAL A 186 -13.42 -10.80 -6.74
N GLY A 187 -13.31 -9.55 -6.28
CA GLY A 187 -14.44 -8.69 -5.93
C GLY A 187 -14.98 -7.89 -7.11
N THR A 188 -15.86 -6.93 -6.81
CA THR A 188 -16.45 -6.03 -7.82
C THR A 188 -15.59 -4.81 -8.14
N ASP A 189 -14.62 -4.51 -7.28
CA ASP A 189 -13.81 -3.29 -7.26
C ASP A 189 -12.31 -3.60 -7.07
N GLY A 190 -11.96 -4.88 -6.98
CA GLY A 190 -10.62 -5.33 -6.67
C GLY A 190 -10.52 -6.85 -6.55
N PHE A 191 -9.45 -7.31 -5.91
CA PHE A 191 -9.21 -8.71 -5.61
C PHE A 191 -8.33 -8.86 -4.37
N TRP A 192 -8.43 -9.99 -3.69
CA TRP A 192 -7.60 -10.33 -2.53
C TRP A 192 -6.44 -11.21 -2.96
N VAL A 193 -5.31 -11.02 -2.31
CA VAL A 193 -4.13 -11.87 -2.48
C VAL A 193 -3.66 -12.41 -1.14
N THR A 194 -3.04 -13.58 -1.17
CA THR A 194 -2.38 -14.21 -0.02
C THR A 194 -1.01 -14.71 -0.45
N ASP A 195 0.02 -14.47 0.35
CA ASP A 195 1.34 -15.06 0.18
C ASP A 195 1.36 -16.47 0.80
N MET A 196 1.26 -17.49 -0.05
CA MET A 196 1.16 -18.89 0.37
C MET A 196 2.47 -19.46 0.92
N ALA A 197 3.58 -18.72 0.80
CA ALA A 197 4.84 -19.13 1.38
C ALA A 197 4.94 -18.78 2.88
N ASP A 198 4.03 -17.96 3.40
CA ASP A 198 3.90 -17.67 4.83
C ASP A 198 2.81 -18.52 5.49
N PRO A 199 2.91 -18.82 6.80
CA PRO A 199 1.87 -19.51 7.54
C PRO A 199 0.53 -18.77 7.54
N GLU A 200 -0.57 -19.50 7.66
CA GLU A 200 -1.89 -18.91 7.90
C GLU A 200 -1.88 -18.06 9.18
N GLY A 201 -2.60 -16.93 9.15
CA GLY A 201 -2.68 -16.03 10.30
C GLY A 201 -1.44 -15.17 10.54
N SER A 202 -0.49 -15.11 9.60
CA SER A 202 0.72 -14.31 9.73
C SER A 202 0.66 -12.98 8.96
N TYR A 203 -0.50 -12.33 8.89
CA TYR A 203 -0.71 -11.05 8.19
C TYR A 203 -0.39 -11.14 6.69
N ASN A 204 -0.48 -12.33 6.09
CA ASN A 204 0.02 -12.62 4.76
C ASN A 204 -1.01 -12.35 3.64
N SER A 205 -2.10 -11.64 3.92
CA SER A 205 -3.18 -11.38 2.98
C SER A 205 -3.49 -9.89 2.87
N MET A 206 -4.00 -9.45 1.72
CA MET A 206 -4.24 -8.03 1.45
C MET A 206 -5.28 -7.83 0.35
N PHE A 207 -6.05 -6.75 0.42
CA PHE A 207 -6.93 -6.33 -0.66
C PHE A 207 -6.23 -5.40 -1.67
N ILE A 208 -6.46 -5.64 -2.96
CA ILE A 208 -5.92 -4.86 -4.07
C ILE A 208 -7.07 -4.14 -4.77
N TYR A 209 -7.16 -2.83 -4.59
CA TYR A 209 -8.25 -2.01 -5.10
C TYR A 209 -7.96 -1.52 -6.54
N THR A 210 -8.80 -1.92 -7.50
CA THR A 210 -8.64 -1.62 -8.93
C THR A 210 -9.76 -0.73 -9.51
N PHE A 211 -10.60 -0.10 -8.69
CA PHE A 211 -11.81 0.68 -9.07
C PHE A 211 -12.93 -0.12 -9.75
N ASN A 212 -12.58 -1.15 -10.51
CA ASN A 212 -13.48 -2.08 -11.17
C ASN A 212 -13.00 -3.51 -10.97
N ARG A 213 -13.91 -4.47 -11.14
CA ARG A 213 -13.57 -5.89 -11.20
C ARG A 213 -12.53 -6.08 -12.31
N PRO A 214 -11.36 -6.65 -12.00
CA PRO A 214 -10.37 -6.91 -13.03
C PRO A 214 -10.90 -7.98 -14.00
N ASP A 215 -10.58 -7.83 -15.29
CA ASP A 215 -11.01 -8.79 -16.30
C ASP A 215 -10.27 -10.13 -16.10
N GLU A 216 -11.01 -11.24 -16.22
CA GLU A 216 -10.43 -12.59 -16.18
C GLU A 216 -9.64 -12.89 -17.46
N ASP A 217 -10.00 -12.27 -18.58
CA ASP A 217 -9.34 -12.37 -19.88
C ASP A 217 -9.22 -11.00 -20.53
N SER A 218 -7.99 -10.55 -20.82
CA SER A 218 -7.78 -9.35 -21.63
C SER A 218 -7.84 -9.71 -23.11
N ALA A 219 -8.99 -9.47 -23.74
CA ALA A 219 -9.18 -9.71 -25.17
C ALA A 219 -8.19 -8.91 -26.06
N GLU A 220 -7.72 -7.76 -25.57
CA GLU A 220 -6.79 -6.88 -26.30
C GLU A 220 -5.34 -7.39 -26.28
N THR A 221 -4.90 -7.98 -25.16
CA THR A 221 -3.52 -8.47 -25.01
C THR A 221 -3.38 -9.97 -25.24
N GLY A 222 -4.50 -10.71 -25.28
CA GLY A 222 -4.52 -12.17 -25.36
C GLY A 222 -3.95 -12.87 -24.11
N LYS A 223 -3.71 -12.12 -23.03
CA LYS A 223 -3.25 -12.65 -21.74
C LYS A 223 -4.44 -12.90 -20.82
N ARG A 224 -4.40 -14.02 -20.09
CA ARG A 224 -5.30 -14.26 -18.95
C ARG A 224 -5.03 -13.21 -17.88
N GLY A 225 -6.08 -12.54 -17.45
CA GLY A 225 -6.03 -11.49 -16.44
C GLY A 225 -6.02 -12.06 -15.02
N ILE A 226 -6.87 -11.49 -14.15
CA ILE A 226 -6.93 -11.83 -12.73
C ILE A 226 -8.07 -12.82 -12.49
N TYR A 227 -7.74 -13.97 -11.91
CA TYR A 227 -8.68 -15.00 -11.46
C TYR A 227 -8.10 -15.71 -10.23
N VAL A 228 -8.95 -16.40 -9.47
CA VAL A 228 -8.53 -17.13 -8.26
C VAL A 228 -7.46 -18.18 -8.62
N GLY A 229 -6.37 -18.23 -7.85
CA GLY A 229 -5.22 -19.10 -8.11
C GLY A 229 -4.10 -18.47 -8.92
N ARG A 230 -4.33 -17.32 -9.56
CA ARG A 230 -3.32 -16.62 -10.35
C ARG A 230 -2.20 -16.10 -9.45
N ARG A 231 -0.94 -16.42 -9.80
CA ARG A 231 0.26 -15.91 -9.11
C ARG A 231 0.66 -14.54 -9.65
N LEU A 232 0.95 -13.61 -8.75
CA LEU A 232 1.53 -12.31 -9.08
C LEU A 232 3.07 -12.41 -9.14
N THR A 233 3.68 -11.72 -10.09
CA THR A 233 5.14 -11.57 -10.21
C THR A 233 5.62 -10.16 -9.93
N LEU A 234 4.72 -9.19 -10.01
CA LEU A 234 4.91 -7.80 -9.61
C LEU A 234 3.64 -7.35 -8.91
N LEU A 235 3.78 -6.63 -7.81
CA LEU A 235 2.68 -5.92 -7.17
C LEU A 235 3.23 -4.66 -6.52
N THR A 236 2.73 -3.50 -6.97
CA THR A 236 3.07 -2.20 -6.42
C THR A 236 1.81 -1.35 -6.28
N GLY A 237 1.80 -0.39 -5.36
CA GLY A 237 0.68 0.54 -5.20
C GLY A 237 0.87 1.49 -4.04
N SER A 238 -0.08 2.42 -3.89
CA SER A 238 -0.15 3.29 -2.71
C SER A 238 -0.85 2.57 -1.58
N ASN A 239 -0.13 2.38 -0.48
CA ASN A 239 -0.58 1.65 0.69
C ASN A 239 -1.48 2.51 1.58
N GLN A 240 -2.67 2.01 1.86
CA GLN A 240 -3.73 2.72 2.57
C GLN A 240 -4.46 1.77 3.51
N GLU A 241 -4.79 2.28 4.70
CA GLU A 241 -5.81 1.67 5.56
C GLU A 241 -7.16 2.29 5.20
N TYR A 242 -8.10 1.47 4.73
CA TYR A 242 -9.40 1.96 4.28
C TYR A 242 -10.50 0.96 4.54
N LEU A 243 -11.55 1.41 5.23
CA LEU A 243 -12.72 0.61 5.60
C LEU A 243 -12.35 -0.69 6.31
N ALA A 244 -11.31 -0.64 7.16
CA ALA A 244 -10.84 -1.74 7.99
C ALA A 244 -10.40 -2.95 7.14
N THR A 245 -9.50 -2.61 6.21
CA THR A 245 -8.67 -3.54 5.46
C THR A 245 -7.42 -2.78 5.04
N THR A 246 -6.26 -3.36 5.29
CA THR A 246 -5.05 -2.89 4.62
C THR A 246 -5.14 -3.19 3.13
N GLN A 247 -4.97 -2.16 2.30
CA GLN A 247 -5.12 -2.26 0.85
C GLN A 247 -4.05 -1.51 0.06
N LEU A 248 -3.77 -1.99 -1.16
CA LEU A 248 -3.06 -1.24 -2.18
C LEU A 248 -4.05 -0.57 -3.14
N SER A 249 -3.90 0.74 -3.27
CA SER A 249 -4.63 1.59 -4.21
C SER A 249 -3.75 1.99 -5.40
N PHE A 250 -4.37 2.30 -6.53
CA PHE A 250 -3.68 2.59 -7.81
C PHE A 250 -2.61 1.53 -8.15
N PRO A 251 -2.96 0.24 -8.11
CA PRO A 251 -1.97 -0.82 -8.18
C PRO A 251 -1.40 -0.95 -9.59
N THR A 252 -0.12 -1.32 -9.67
CA THR A 252 0.49 -1.89 -10.88
C THR A 252 0.92 -3.30 -10.55
N TYR A 253 0.42 -4.28 -11.31
CA TYR A 253 0.71 -5.69 -11.09
C TYR A 253 1.00 -6.43 -12.40
N GLU A 254 1.75 -7.52 -12.27
CA GLU A 254 1.98 -8.49 -13.34
C GLU A 254 1.67 -9.89 -12.82
N VAL A 255 1.26 -10.78 -13.72
CA VAL A 255 0.88 -12.16 -13.39
C VAL A 255 1.84 -13.15 -14.06
N SER A 256 2.13 -14.26 -13.39
CA SER A 256 2.93 -15.35 -13.95
C SER A 256 2.17 -16.09 -15.06
N ASP A 257 2.86 -16.55 -16.10
CA ASP A 257 2.29 -17.45 -17.13
C ASP A 257 2.22 -18.92 -16.68
N GLU A 258 2.58 -19.21 -15.43
CA GLU A 258 2.44 -20.53 -14.83
C GLU A 258 1.03 -21.09 -14.92
N ALA A 259 0.95 -22.43 -14.90
CA ALA A 259 -0.30 -23.15 -14.84
C ALA A 259 -1.07 -22.79 -13.56
N GLU A 260 -2.40 -22.78 -13.70
CA GLU A 260 -3.30 -22.67 -12.57
C GLU A 260 -3.04 -23.79 -11.57
N ILE A 261 -3.06 -23.45 -10.29
CA ILE A 261 -3.01 -24.43 -9.21
C ILE A 261 -4.39 -24.55 -8.57
N THR A 262 -4.68 -25.71 -8.01
CA THR A 262 -5.78 -25.82 -7.06
C THR A 262 -5.42 -25.02 -5.82
N MET A 263 -6.27 -24.06 -5.47
CA MET A 263 -6.08 -23.28 -4.25
C MET A 263 -6.27 -24.19 -3.02
N PRO A 264 -5.47 -23.97 -1.96
CA PRO A 264 -5.69 -24.67 -0.70
C PRO A 264 -7.09 -24.34 -0.16
N ASP A 265 -7.59 -25.23 0.69
CA ASP A 265 -8.80 -24.95 1.46
C ASP A 265 -8.61 -23.66 2.29
N PRO A 266 -9.68 -22.90 2.57
CA PRO A 266 -9.60 -21.75 3.46
C PRO A 266 -8.99 -22.10 4.81
N ALA A 267 -8.24 -21.15 5.37
CA ALA A 267 -7.59 -21.30 6.66
C ALA A 267 -8.62 -21.56 7.76
N LEU A 268 -8.47 -22.64 8.53
CA LEU A 268 -9.37 -22.90 9.65
C LEU A 268 -9.04 -21.93 10.78
N LEU A 269 -9.98 -21.04 11.15
CA LEU A 269 -9.74 -20.12 12.26
C LEU A 269 -9.58 -20.93 13.56
N PRO A 270 -8.41 -20.84 14.22
CA PRO A 270 -8.19 -21.58 15.44
C PRO A 270 -9.06 -21.01 16.56
N SER A 271 -9.59 -21.89 17.40
CA SER A 271 -10.39 -21.49 18.58
C SER A 271 -9.69 -20.47 19.47
N ALA A 272 -8.35 -20.47 19.49
CA ALA A 272 -7.52 -19.57 20.27
C ALA A 272 -7.43 -18.14 19.71
N ALA A 273 -7.62 -17.95 18.40
CA ALA A 273 -7.71 -16.61 17.83
C ALA A 273 -9.04 -15.93 18.20
N CYS A 274 -10.03 -16.73 18.57
CA CYS A 274 -11.36 -16.23 18.87
C CYS A 274 -11.40 -15.41 20.17
N GLY A 275 -11.76 -14.14 20.07
CA GLY A 275 -11.75 -13.18 21.18
C GLY A 275 -10.38 -12.52 21.41
N ASP A 276 -9.39 -12.84 20.59
CA ASP A 276 -8.08 -12.17 20.55
C ASP A 276 -8.01 -11.36 19.25
N ASN A 277 -8.15 -10.03 19.38
CA ASN A 277 -8.19 -9.13 18.24
C ASN A 277 -6.88 -9.18 17.44
N ASP A 278 -5.76 -9.25 18.15
CA ASP A 278 -4.42 -9.26 17.56
C ASP A 278 -4.19 -10.57 16.78
N ALA A 279 -4.73 -11.67 17.28
CA ALA A 279 -4.67 -12.94 16.56
C ALA A 279 -5.55 -12.97 15.31
N LEU A 280 -6.73 -12.33 15.33
CA LEU A 280 -7.62 -12.24 14.16
C LEU A 280 -7.10 -11.27 13.10
N GLU A 281 -6.39 -10.21 13.50
CA GLU A 281 -5.68 -9.30 12.62
C GLU A 281 -4.74 -10.03 11.66
N GLY A 282 -4.05 -11.06 12.16
CA GLY A 282 -3.19 -11.90 11.33
C GLY A 282 -3.91 -12.63 10.19
N TYR A 283 -5.24 -12.78 10.27
CA TYR A 283 -6.09 -13.40 9.25
C TYR A 283 -6.86 -12.36 8.40
N GLU A 284 -6.72 -11.07 8.67
CA GLU A 284 -7.42 -10.02 7.92
C GLU A 284 -7.09 -10.09 6.42
N GLY A 285 -8.12 -9.93 5.59
CA GLY A 285 -8.03 -10.04 4.13
C GLY A 285 -7.80 -11.48 3.62
N GLY A 286 -7.57 -12.43 4.51
CA GLY A 286 -7.37 -13.84 4.20
C GLY A 286 -8.68 -14.60 3.99
N LEU A 287 -8.60 -15.68 3.22
CA LEU A 287 -9.72 -16.61 3.06
C LEU A 287 -9.74 -17.60 4.23
N VAL A 288 -10.77 -17.50 5.06
CA VAL A 288 -10.89 -18.26 6.30
C VAL A 288 -12.14 -19.13 6.30
N ARG A 289 -12.17 -20.14 7.19
CA ARG A 289 -13.35 -20.93 7.50
C ARG A 289 -13.51 -21.17 9.00
N VAL A 290 -14.77 -21.33 9.40
CA VAL A 290 -15.19 -21.82 10.71
C VAL A 290 -16.17 -22.97 10.52
N GLU A 291 -16.12 -23.92 11.45
CA GLU A 291 -16.96 -25.12 11.45
C GLU A 291 -17.92 -25.10 12.64
N ASP A 292 -19.06 -25.79 12.51
CA ASP A 292 -20.05 -25.98 13.57
C ASP A 292 -20.53 -24.66 14.23
N ALA A 293 -20.84 -23.67 13.39
CA ALA A 293 -21.33 -22.37 13.83
C ALA A 293 -22.85 -22.39 14.03
N THR A 294 -23.36 -21.51 14.90
CA THR A 294 -24.80 -21.37 15.15
C THR A 294 -25.21 -19.90 15.13
N VAL A 295 -26.36 -19.57 14.56
CA VAL A 295 -26.93 -18.23 14.72
C VAL A 295 -27.47 -18.12 16.16
N PRO A 296 -27.08 -17.12 16.96
CA PRO A 296 -27.57 -16.97 18.33
C PRO A 296 -29.10 -16.97 18.41
N THR A 297 -29.70 -17.69 19.35
CA THR A 297 -31.18 -17.70 19.51
C THR A 297 -31.74 -16.32 19.89
N SER A 298 -30.89 -15.39 20.34
CA SER A 298 -31.24 -13.99 20.56
C SER A 298 -31.46 -13.22 19.27
N PHE A 299 -30.92 -13.66 18.13
CA PHE A 299 -31.07 -13.00 16.83
C PHE A 299 -32.51 -13.10 16.33
N LYS A 300 -33.29 -12.04 16.54
CA LYS A 300 -34.72 -11.95 16.19
C LYS A 300 -35.16 -10.51 16.03
N SER A 301 -36.28 -10.31 15.35
CA SER A 301 -36.90 -8.98 15.17
C SER A 301 -37.02 -8.21 16.50
N GLY A 302 -36.61 -6.94 16.48
CA GLY A 302 -36.59 -6.04 17.65
C GLY A 302 -35.33 -6.13 18.51
N THR A 303 -34.25 -6.74 18.01
CA THR A 303 -32.91 -6.71 18.63
C THR A 303 -31.96 -5.86 17.79
N GLU A 304 -30.93 -5.30 18.42
CA GLU A 304 -29.92 -4.46 17.75
C GLU A 304 -29.24 -5.23 16.61
N GLU A 305 -28.88 -6.49 16.84
CA GLU A 305 -28.22 -7.33 15.83
C GLU A 305 -29.12 -7.60 14.63
N TYR A 306 -30.44 -7.73 14.84
CA TYR A 306 -31.38 -7.90 13.75
C TYR A 306 -31.59 -6.60 12.96
N ASP A 307 -31.57 -5.46 13.62
CA ASP A 307 -31.64 -4.15 12.97
C ASP A 307 -30.37 -3.89 12.13
N ASP A 308 -29.19 -4.26 12.65
CA ASP A 308 -27.92 -4.26 11.90
C ASP A 308 -27.99 -5.15 10.66
N TYR A 309 -28.57 -6.35 10.78
CA TYR A 309 -28.80 -7.22 9.62
C TYR A 309 -29.69 -6.57 8.56
N LEU A 310 -30.76 -5.88 8.97
CA LEU A 310 -31.63 -5.18 8.01
C LEU A 310 -30.93 -3.98 7.36
N ALA A 311 -30.08 -3.27 8.09
CA ALA A 311 -29.40 -2.06 7.63
C ALA A 311 -28.16 -2.38 6.76
N TYR A 312 -27.37 -3.36 7.18
CA TYR A 312 -26.03 -3.64 6.65
C TYR A 312 -25.90 -5.06 6.05
N GLY A 313 -26.87 -5.94 6.24
CA GLY A 313 -26.79 -7.33 5.77
C GLY A 313 -25.83 -8.21 6.60
N GLN A 314 -25.39 -7.74 7.76
CA GLN A 314 -24.45 -8.44 8.65
C GLN A 314 -25.21 -9.11 9.81
N TRP A 315 -24.86 -10.35 10.14
CA TRP A 315 -25.53 -11.10 11.21
C TRP A 315 -24.54 -11.96 12.01
N PRO A 316 -24.79 -12.19 13.30
CA PRO A 316 -23.84 -12.89 14.16
C PRO A 316 -23.93 -14.41 14.00
N ILE A 317 -22.79 -15.07 14.16
CA ILE A 317 -22.66 -16.50 14.42
C ILE A 317 -21.89 -16.71 15.72
N THR A 318 -22.24 -17.74 16.46
CA THR A 318 -21.52 -18.20 17.65
C THR A 318 -20.90 -19.56 17.36
N LEU A 319 -19.59 -19.66 17.60
CA LEU A 319 -18.85 -20.90 17.51
C LEU A 319 -19.03 -21.74 18.80
N SER A 320 -18.69 -23.03 18.73
CA SER A 320 -18.73 -23.93 19.90
C SER A 320 -17.88 -23.46 21.09
N THR A 321 -16.92 -22.58 20.84
CA THR A 321 -16.05 -21.94 21.83
C THR A 321 -16.72 -20.77 22.59
N GLY A 322 -17.91 -20.35 22.16
CA GLY A 322 -18.62 -19.17 22.68
C GLY A 322 -18.24 -17.86 22.02
N CYS A 323 -17.35 -17.89 21.04
CA CYS A 323 -16.91 -16.72 20.28
C CYS A 323 -17.96 -16.28 19.26
N THR A 324 -18.12 -14.97 19.11
CA THR A 324 -19.03 -14.37 18.13
C THR A 324 -18.25 -13.76 16.98
N LEU A 325 -18.56 -14.20 15.76
CA LEU A 325 -18.16 -13.55 14.52
C LEU A 325 -19.42 -13.07 13.79
N TYR A 326 -19.25 -12.27 12.74
CA TYR A 326 -20.33 -11.83 11.88
C TYR A 326 -20.17 -12.43 10.48
N VAL A 327 -21.27 -12.50 9.75
CA VAL A 327 -21.31 -12.96 8.37
C VAL A 327 -22.03 -11.91 7.53
N GLU A 328 -21.45 -11.55 6.39
CA GLU A 328 -22.08 -10.64 5.43
C GLU A 328 -22.99 -11.40 4.46
N SER A 329 -24.17 -10.85 4.17
CA SER A 329 -25.15 -11.48 3.29
C SER A 329 -25.10 -11.00 1.83
N GLY A 330 -24.08 -10.23 1.44
CA GLY A 330 -23.98 -9.60 0.12
C GLY A 330 -23.95 -10.62 -1.01
N ALA A 331 -23.11 -11.65 -0.87
CA ALA A 331 -22.96 -12.73 -1.86
C ALA A 331 -23.96 -13.89 -1.70
N VAL A 332 -24.75 -13.88 -0.61
CA VAL A 332 -25.73 -14.92 -0.26
C VAL A 332 -27.10 -14.32 0.03
N PRO A 333 -27.68 -13.53 -0.89
CA PRO A 333 -28.89 -12.76 -0.63
C PRO A 333 -30.13 -13.63 -0.37
N GLU A 334 -30.14 -14.88 -0.83
CA GLU A 334 -31.20 -15.85 -0.63
C GLU A 334 -31.23 -16.47 0.77
N TYR A 335 -30.11 -16.44 1.50
CA TYR A 335 -30.06 -16.93 2.87
C TYR A 335 -30.58 -15.87 3.84
N ILE A 336 -31.50 -16.28 4.71
CA ILE A 336 -32.10 -15.43 5.75
C ILE A 336 -31.80 -16.08 7.09
N PRO A 337 -30.86 -15.54 7.88
CA PRO A 337 -30.50 -16.12 9.17
C PRO A 337 -31.68 -16.07 10.13
N ARG A 338 -31.85 -17.14 10.91
CA ARG A 338 -32.81 -17.24 12.01
C ARG A 338 -32.08 -17.68 13.26
N GLY A 339 -32.46 -17.13 14.41
CA GLY A 339 -31.90 -17.57 15.68
C GLY A 339 -32.07 -19.08 15.88
N GLY A 340 -30.95 -19.76 16.14
CA GLY A 340 -30.86 -21.21 16.29
C GLY A 340 -30.49 -21.99 15.01
N ASP A 341 -30.34 -21.34 13.85
CA ASP A 341 -29.85 -22.01 12.64
C ASP A 341 -28.44 -22.57 12.89
N ALA A 342 -28.25 -23.84 12.50
CA ALA A 342 -26.96 -24.52 12.58
C ALA A 342 -26.29 -24.53 11.21
N LEU A 343 -25.03 -24.13 11.19
CA LEU A 343 -24.19 -23.97 10.00
C LEU A 343 -22.99 -24.91 10.14
N GLY A 344 -22.92 -25.94 9.29
CA GLY A 344 -21.80 -26.88 9.34
C GLY A 344 -20.47 -26.23 8.96
N LEU A 345 -20.52 -25.22 8.08
CA LEU A 345 -19.36 -24.47 7.59
C LEU A 345 -19.81 -23.05 7.26
N VAL A 346 -18.98 -22.08 7.63
CA VAL A 346 -19.01 -20.71 7.11
C VAL A 346 -17.59 -20.36 6.67
N GLN A 347 -17.41 -19.93 5.43
CA GLN A 347 -16.11 -19.51 4.93
C GLN A 347 -16.22 -18.24 4.08
N GLY A 348 -15.10 -17.58 3.83
CA GLY A 348 -15.06 -16.31 3.14
C GLY A 348 -13.85 -15.47 3.51
N THR A 349 -13.77 -14.27 2.96
CA THR A 349 -12.71 -13.33 3.34
C THR A 349 -13.00 -12.75 4.72
N LEU A 350 -12.00 -12.66 5.60
CA LEU A 350 -12.14 -12.02 6.91
C LEU A 350 -11.83 -10.52 6.83
N SER A 351 -12.64 -9.68 7.46
CA SER A 351 -12.38 -8.25 7.66
C SER A 351 -12.78 -7.81 9.06
N GLU A 352 -12.10 -6.83 9.64
CA GLU A 352 -12.59 -6.10 10.81
C GLU A 352 -13.50 -4.96 10.32
N VAL A 353 -14.58 -4.62 11.02
CA VAL A 353 -15.26 -3.33 10.83
C VAL A 353 -15.81 -2.88 12.19
N TRP A 354 -15.26 -1.79 12.73
CA TRP A 354 -15.74 -1.17 13.99
C TRP A 354 -15.76 -2.16 15.17
N GLY A 355 -14.70 -2.96 15.32
CA GLY A 355 -14.56 -3.98 16.36
C GLY A 355 -15.32 -5.28 16.07
N LYS A 356 -15.91 -5.44 14.88
CA LYS A 356 -16.61 -6.67 14.46
C LYS A 356 -15.82 -7.40 13.40
N TRP A 357 -15.45 -8.65 13.69
CA TRP A 357 -14.86 -9.56 12.71
C TRP A 357 -15.94 -10.18 11.84
N ILE A 358 -15.88 -9.93 10.54
CA ILE A 358 -16.91 -10.30 9.56
C ILE A 358 -16.29 -11.24 8.54
N ILE A 359 -16.91 -12.40 8.35
CA ILE A 359 -16.64 -13.29 7.22
C ILE A 359 -17.53 -12.84 6.05
N GLN A 360 -16.93 -12.61 4.90
CA GLN A 360 -17.59 -12.25 3.65
C GLN A 360 -17.61 -13.47 2.72
N PRO A 361 -18.72 -14.23 2.66
CA PRO A 361 -18.85 -15.37 1.75
C PRO A 361 -18.70 -14.91 0.30
N ARG A 362 -18.17 -15.77 -0.57
CA ARG A 362 -18.04 -15.49 -2.01
C ARG A 362 -19.30 -15.88 -2.78
N ASP A 363 -19.99 -16.91 -2.32
CA ASP A 363 -21.28 -17.38 -2.85
C ASP A 363 -21.99 -18.29 -1.82
N ALA A 364 -23.12 -18.90 -2.22
CA ALA A 364 -23.92 -19.77 -1.38
C ALA A 364 -23.21 -21.06 -0.91
N THR A 365 -22.18 -21.52 -1.63
CA THR A 365 -21.43 -22.72 -1.27
C THR A 365 -20.52 -22.51 -0.07
N ASP A 366 -20.19 -21.25 0.21
CA ASP A 366 -19.43 -20.85 1.39
C ASP A 366 -20.26 -20.91 2.69
N LEU A 367 -21.57 -21.11 2.58
CA LEU A 367 -22.46 -21.45 3.69
C LEU A 367 -22.93 -22.90 3.49
N ASN A 368 -22.30 -23.86 4.14
CA ASN A 368 -22.77 -25.25 4.10
C ASN A 368 -24.03 -25.39 4.96
N LEU A 369 -25.16 -24.92 4.41
CA LEU A 369 -26.44 -24.92 5.06
C LEU A 369 -26.90 -26.36 5.27
N THR A 370 -26.93 -26.79 6.53
CA THR A 370 -27.71 -27.97 6.90
C THR A 370 -29.18 -27.66 6.59
N PRO A 371 -29.87 -28.44 5.73
CA PRO A 371 -31.20 -28.07 5.25
C PRO A 371 -32.21 -28.01 6.40
N SER A 372 -32.48 -26.82 6.92
CA SER A 372 -33.48 -26.53 7.94
C SER A 372 -34.64 -25.69 7.35
N GLY A 373 -35.24 -26.19 6.27
CA GLY A 373 -36.55 -25.74 5.79
C GLY A 373 -36.56 -24.87 4.52
N PRO A 374 -37.76 -24.54 4.00
CA PRO A 374 -37.90 -23.87 2.70
C PRO A 374 -37.41 -22.42 2.74
N PRO A 375 -36.83 -21.90 1.64
CA PRO A 375 -36.32 -20.54 1.55
C PRO A 375 -37.46 -19.53 1.73
N GLY A 376 -37.33 -18.67 2.74
CA GLY A 376 -38.17 -17.47 2.86
C GLY A 376 -37.64 -16.40 1.92
N ARG A 377 -38.51 -15.52 1.41
CA ARG A 377 -38.09 -14.33 0.66
C ARG A 377 -38.45 -13.11 1.48
N LEU A 378 -37.46 -12.44 2.08
CA LEU A 378 -37.65 -11.13 2.71
C LEU A 378 -37.26 -10.05 1.70
N SER A 379 -38.07 -9.00 1.59
CA SER A 379 -37.69 -7.80 0.87
C SER A 379 -36.64 -7.04 1.71
N ARG A 380 -35.36 -7.15 1.36
CA ARG A 380 -34.33 -6.29 1.94
C ARG A 380 -34.54 -4.86 1.45
N LEU A 381 -34.36 -3.88 2.33
CA LEU A 381 -34.16 -2.50 1.91
C LEU A 381 -32.86 -2.43 1.10
N PRO A 382 -32.76 -1.52 0.11
CA PRO A 382 -31.51 -1.35 -0.64
C PRO A 382 -30.35 -1.12 0.34
N ALA A 383 -29.30 -1.94 0.21
CA ALA A 383 -28.09 -1.80 0.99
C ALA A 383 -27.49 -0.41 0.72
N ARG A 384 -27.30 0.36 1.80
CA ARG A 384 -26.96 1.80 1.86
C ARG A 384 -28.07 2.80 1.49
N PRO A 385 -28.41 3.73 2.42
CA PRO A 385 -28.81 5.07 2.02
C PRO A 385 -27.69 5.65 1.14
N LYS A 386 -28.04 6.25 -0.01
CA LYS A 386 -27.08 7.09 -0.74
C LYS A 386 -26.50 8.09 0.27
N SER A 387 -25.18 8.19 0.36
CA SER A 387 -24.53 9.27 1.09
C SER A 387 -25.15 10.60 0.62
N PRO A 388 -25.47 11.53 1.53
CA PRO A 388 -26.17 12.78 1.21
C PRO A 388 -25.47 13.61 0.13
#